data_AF-A0A1F7CLT5-F1
#
_entry.id   AF-A0A1F7CLT5-F1
#
_cell.length_a   1.000
_cell.length_b   1.000
_cell.length_c   1.000
_cell.angle_alpha   90.00
_cell.angle_beta   90.00
_cell.angle_gamma   90.00
#
_symmetry.space_group_name_H-M   'P 1'
#
loop_
_entity.id
_entity.type
_entity.pdbx_description
1 polymer ?
#
loop_
_entity_poly.entity_id
_entity_poly.type
_entity_poly.pdbx_seq_one_letter_code
_entity_poly.pdbx_strand_id
1 'polypeptide(L)'
;MAFSATVLAFQKTCRLLTIVSGVLSIAIFSYALISPSSLSARLLPMNQKQSLPWLFIEPAEVEEGITIPSDTHVAFHLPSTFTKIQREVLLGRQGDNIRYWGYCLPLGEDPEIVGRRTGFPGLLYLSEKEREARGLIKKAIEERTPKKTLSVWNLPKSKDDLKPPKKTKEKIRHEVEFFEPNALCYIMSAGPLALGIDQDGDSLNTRFERQIGTHPDIADTDGDGLTDGLEHFFGTKTELHHLTGLRSSLNPLIRDSDIDGIIDGIEDMNRNGNVDPDETDPRTKDTDHDGLCDGLCLTKVRRQTLLLGEDINLDGKVDVDTNGKAKETDPRKADTNGDGVSDFQAYFNCQLGMKQYCLEGQTTQ
;
A
#
# COMPACT_ATOMS: atom_id res chain seq x y z
N MET A 1 -71.34 32.79 7.71
CA MET A 1 -70.94 31.43 8.15
C MET A 1 -69.67 30.88 7.48
N ALA A 2 -69.12 31.48 6.42
CA ALA A 2 -67.91 30.96 5.74
C ALA A 2 -66.58 31.24 6.47
N PHE A 3 -66.51 32.26 7.33
CA PHE A 3 -65.26 32.65 8.02
C PHE A 3 -64.87 31.75 9.21
N SER A 4 -65.83 31.01 9.78
CA SER A 4 -65.57 30.14 10.94
C SER A 4 -64.93 28.80 10.55
N ALA A 5 -65.26 28.29 9.36
CA ALA A 5 -64.79 26.99 8.88
C ALA A 5 -63.30 27.01 8.49
N THR A 6 -62.78 28.13 7.96
CA THR A 6 -61.38 28.27 7.53
C THR A 6 -60.41 28.38 8.71
N VAL A 7 -60.82 29.05 9.79
CA VAL A 7 -60.01 29.17 11.03
C VAL A 7 -59.90 27.81 11.74
N LEU A 8 -60.99 27.04 11.76
CA LEU A 8 -61.02 25.70 12.35
C LEU A 8 -60.18 24.69 11.55
N ALA A 9 -60.16 24.82 10.22
CA ALA A 9 -59.30 24.01 9.36
C ALA A 9 -57.81 24.32 9.61
N PHE A 10 -57.45 25.60 9.75
CA PHE A 10 -56.06 26.03 10.01
C PHE A 10 -55.55 25.60 11.40
N GLN A 11 -56.40 25.61 12.43
CA GLN A 11 -56.02 25.09 13.75
C GLN A 11 -55.81 23.57 13.74
N LYS A 12 -56.59 22.81 12.96
CA LYS A 12 -56.42 21.36 12.82
C LYS A 12 -55.12 21.01 12.08
N THR A 13 -54.78 21.75 11.02
CA THR A 13 -53.53 21.52 10.28
C THR A 13 -52.30 21.86 11.12
N CYS A 14 -52.31 22.96 11.87
CA CYS A 14 -51.21 23.30 12.79
C CYS A 14 -51.04 22.27 13.91
N ARG A 15 -52.13 21.77 14.50
CA ARG A 15 -52.05 20.69 15.51
C ARG A 15 -51.49 19.40 14.92
N LEU A 16 -51.90 19.03 13.71
CA LEU A 16 -51.37 17.86 13.02
C LEU A 16 -49.86 18.01 12.75
N LEU A 17 -49.41 19.19 12.30
CA LEU A 17 -47.99 19.51 12.09
C LEU A 17 -47.16 19.40 13.38
N THR A 18 -47.68 19.88 14.51
CA THR A 18 -46.98 19.74 15.80
C THR A 18 -46.86 18.29 16.26
N ILE A 19 -47.88 17.46 16.01
CA ILE A 19 -47.86 16.04 16.35
C ILE A 19 -46.86 15.30 15.44
N VAL A 20 -46.89 15.56 14.13
CA VAL A 20 -45.96 14.97 13.17
C VAL A 20 -44.52 15.35 13.49
N SER A 21 -44.25 16.62 13.83
CA SER A 21 -42.92 17.06 14.26
C SER A 21 -42.48 16.37 15.56
N GLY A 22 -43.38 16.17 16.52
CA GLY A 22 -43.06 15.48 17.77
C GLY A 22 -42.71 14.01 17.52
N VAL A 23 -43.50 13.31 16.70
CA VAL A 23 -43.28 11.90 16.35
C VAL A 23 -41.96 11.74 15.58
N LEU A 24 -41.67 12.63 14.63
CA LEU A 24 -40.42 12.62 13.88
C LEU A 24 -39.20 12.85 14.80
N SER A 25 -39.31 13.77 15.77
CA SER A 25 -38.25 13.99 16.76
C SER A 25 -37.96 12.75 17.60
N ILE A 26 -39.01 12.04 18.04
CA ILE A 26 -38.88 10.82 18.84
C ILE A 26 -38.30 9.69 17.99
N ALA A 27 -38.71 9.57 16.72
CA ALA A 27 -38.16 8.59 15.78
C ALA A 27 -36.66 8.81 15.51
N ILE A 28 -36.23 10.06 15.33
CA ILE A 28 -34.81 10.40 15.16
C ILE A 28 -34.02 10.06 16.43
N PHE A 29 -34.56 10.38 17.61
CA PHE A 29 -33.90 10.09 18.88
C PHE A 29 -33.78 8.59 19.16
N SER A 30 -34.84 7.82 18.87
CA SER A 30 -34.83 6.36 19.01
C SER A 30 -33.92 5.69 17.98
N TYR A 31 -33.88 6.17 16.73
CA TYR A 31 -32.91 5.69 15.75
C TYR A 31 -31.45 5.95 16.18
N ALA A 32 -31.18 7.12 16.75
CA ALA A 32 -29.86 7.47 17.29
C ALA A 32 -29.42 6.59 18.47
N LEU A 33 -30.36 6.07 19.28
CA LEU A 33 -30.07 5.13 20.37
C LEU A 33 -29.80 3.70 19.89
N ILE A 34 -30.39 3.30 18.76
CA ILE A 34 -30.32 1.92 18.25
C ILE A 34 -29.14 1.72 17.27
N SER A 35 -28.69 2.79 16.59
CA SER A 35 -27.60 2.74 15.60
C SER A 35 -26.40 3.60 16.03
N PRO A 36 -25.53 3.14 16.95
CA PRO A 36 -24.43 3.94 17.49
C PRO A 36 -23.26 4.15 16.51
N SER A 37 -23.20 3.41 15.40
CA SER A 37 -22.02 3.36 14.53
C SER A 37 -21.83 4.53 13.58
N SER A 38 -22.84 5.39 13.34
CA SER A 38 -22.73 6.52 12.40
C SER A 38 -22.71 7.91 13.06
N LEU A 39 -22.90 8.00 14.38
CA LEU A 39 -22.95 9.27 15.14
C LEU A 39 -21.95 9.33 16.31
N SER A 40 -21.06 8.34 16.46
CA SER A 40 -20.32 8.06 17.70
C SER A 40 -19.34 9.13 18.21
N ALA A 41 -18.94 10.13 17.42
CA ALA A 41 -17.85 11.00 17.85
C ALA A 41 -18.24 12.40 18.38
N ARG A 42 -19.46 12.90 18.15
CA ARG A 42 -19.73 14.35 18.33
C ARG A 42 -20.57 14.74 19.55
N LEU A 43 -21.21 13.81 20.26
CA LEU A 43 -22.20 14.14 21.30
C LEU A 43 -22.13 13.27 22.57
N LEU A 44 -20.94 12.78 22.95
CA LEU A 44 -20.80 12.22 24.31
C LEU A 44 -20.71 13.38 25.32
N PRO A 45 -21.56 13.42 26.36
CA PRO A 45 -21.44 14.40 27.43
C PRO A 45 -20.03 14.30 28.05
N MET A 46 -19.43 15.42 28.48
CA MET A 46 -18.04 15.47 28.96
C MET A 46 -17.73 14.41 30.03
N ASN A 47 -18.71 14.01 30.84
CA ASN A 47 -18.59 12.99 31.88
C ASN A 47 -18.48 11.54 31.38
N GLN A 48 -18.70 11.27 30.08
CA GLN A 48 -18.61 9.94 29.47
C GLN A 48 -17.45 9.80 28.48
N LYS A 49 -16.61 10.84 28.32
CA LYS A 49 -15.36 10.70 27.56
C LYS A 49 -14.40 9.85 28.37
N GLN A 50 -14.24 8.59 27.98
CA GLN A 50 -13.15 7.76 28.50
C GLN A 50 -11.82 8.45 28.20
N SER A 51 -10.95 8.58 29.20
CA SER A 51 -9.59 9.08 28.99
C SER A 51 -8.83 8.06 28.18
N LEU A 52 -8.36 8.44 26.99
CA LEU A 52 -7.50 7.56 26.19
C LEU A 52 -6.18 7.31 26.96
N PRO A 53 -5.66 6.08 26.93
CA PRO A 53 -4.42 5.75 27.63
C PRO A 53 -3.21 6.43 26.98
N TRP A 54 -2.16 6.64 27.78
CA TRP A 54 -0.86 7.09 27.33
C TRP A 54 0.12 5.92 27.31
N LEU A 55 0.89 5.80 26.24
CA LEU A 55 1.98 4.85 26.09
C LEU A 55 3.26 5.62 25.74
N PHE A 56 4.34 5.28 26.42
CA PHE A 56 5.68 5.80 26.15
C PHE A 56 6.51 4.65 25.62
N ILE A 57 7.16 4.86 24.47
CA ILE A 57 8.00 3.87 23.81
C ILE A 57 9.45 4.35 23.89
N GLU A 58 10.32 3.50 24.44
CA GLU A 58 11.74 3.76 24.58
C GLU A 58 12.50 3.50 23.26
N PRO A 59 13.67 4.13 23.05
CA PRO A 59 14.45 3.95 21.82
C PRO A 59 14.75 2.49 21.48
N ALA A 60 15.09 1.66 22.48
CA ALA A 60 15.40 0.25 22.29
C ALA A 60 14.19 -0.56 21.79
N GLU A 61 12.96 -0.19 22.20
CA GLU A 61 11.74 -0.85 21.72
C GLU A 61 11.44 -0.50 20.26
N VAL A 62 11.87 0.69 19.80
CA VAL A 62 11.79 1.08 18.38
C VAL A 62 12.83 0.33 17.56
N GLU A 63 14.05 0.13 18.09
CA GLU A 63 15.08 -0.69 17.44
C GLU A 63 14.65 -2.15 17.31
N GLU A 64 14.04 -2.71 18.35
CA GLU A 64 13.46 -4.05 18.29
C GLU A 64 12.21 -4.12 17.40
N GLY A 65 11.58 -2.99 17.10
CA GLY A 65 10.33 -2.96 16.36
C GLY A 65 9.13 -3.34 17.24
N ILE A 66 8.20 -2.40 17.37
CA ILE A 66 7.00 -2.51 18.21
C ILE A 66 5.74 -2.19 17.40
N THR A 67 4.58 -2.67 17.85
CA THR A 67 3.29 -2.26 17.28
C THR A 67 2.62 -1.23 18.18
N ILE A 68 2.39 -0.03 17.64
CA ILE A 68 1.59 1.03 18.24
C ILE A 68 0.13 0.57 18.29
N PRO A 69 -0.53 0.55 19.47
CA PRO A 69 -1.95 0.21 19.58
C PRO A 69 -2.86 1.30 19.01
N SER A 70 -4.05 0.91 18.54
CA SER A 70 -5.06 1.86 18.06
C SER A 70 -5.60 2.75 19.18
N ASP A 71 -6.07 3.94 18.83
CA ASP A 71 -6.79 4.88 19.71
C ASP A 71 -6.06 5.21 21.03
N THR A 72 -4.72 5.21 20.99
CA THR A 72 -3.86 5.46 22.16
C THR A 72 -2.99 6.68 21.91
N HIS A 73 -2.74 7.48 22.96
CA HIS A 73 -1.76 8.55 22.91
C HIS A 73 -0.36 7.94 23.04
N VAL A 74 0.44 7.96 21.98
CA VAL A 74 1.77 7.37 21.99
C VAL A 74 2.82 8.46 21.83
N ALA A 75 3.78 8.49 22.75
CA ALA A 75 5.00 9.28 22.63
C ALA A 75 6.19 8.33 22.53
N PHE A 76 7.09 8.56 21.59
CA PHE A 76 8.23 7.69 21.35
C PHE A 76 9.49 8.51 21.07
N HIS A 77 10.61 8.03 21.59
CA HIS A 77 11.92 8.55 21.25
C HIS A 77 12.55 7.70 20.16
N LEU A 78 13.01 8.35 19.10
CA LEU A 78 13.74 7.67 18.05
C LEU A 78 15.17 7.37 18.49
N PRO A 79 15.70 6.17 18.17
CA PRO A 79 17.08 5.83 18.50
C PRO A 79 18.09 6.69 17.73
N SER A 80 19.34 6.65 18.19
CA SER A 80 20.47 7.37 17.57
C SER A 80 21.23 6.56 16.53
N THR A 81 20.84 5.30 16.33
CA THR A 81 21.52 4.31 15.49
C THR A 81 21.35 4.55 14.00
N PHE A 82 20.25 5.16 13.57
CA PHE A 82 20.00 5.50 12.17
C PHE A 82 20.32 6.97 11.87
N THR A 83 20.56 7.28 10.59
CA THR A 83 20.87 8.66 10.15
C THR A 83 19.61 9.45 9.80
N LYS A 84 18.78 8.89 8.93
CA LYS A 84 17.54 9.50 8.47
C LYS A 84 16.65 8.41 7.89
N ILE A 85 15.42 8.32 8.38
CA ILE A 85 14.46 7.30 7.93
C ILE A 85 13.22 7.96 7.34
N GLN A 86 12.69 7.39 6.27
CA GLN A 86 11.43 7.84 5.69
C GLN A 86 10.26 7.45 6.58
N ARG A 87 9.23 8.30 6.64
CA ARG A 87 7.99 8.03 7.38
C ARG A 87 7.36 6.70 6.99
N GLU A 88 7.31 6.46 5.70
CA GLU A 88 6.73 5.25 5.14
C GLU A 88 7.47 4.02 5.65
N VAL A 89 8.80 3.98 5.59
CA VAL A 89 9.58 2.85 6.10
C VAL A 89 9.45 2.73 7.63
N LEU A 90 9.63 3.82 8.38
CA LEU A 90 9.51 3.83 9.85
C LEU A 90 8.17 3.26 10.35
N LEU A 91 7.09 3.57 9.62
CA LEU A 91 5.72 3.14 9.94
C LEU A 91 5.23 1.98 9.04
N GLY A 92 6.17 1.32 8.35
CA GLY A 92 5.98 0.13 7.54
C GLY A 92 4.91 0.23 6.44
N ARG A 93 4.84 1.37 5.77
CA ARG A 93 4.03 1.65 4.57
C ARG A 93 2.53 1.40 4.77
N GLN A 94 2.04 1.46 6.02
CA GLN A 94 0.63 1.23 6.32
C GLN A 94 -0.26 2.47 6.16
N GLY A 95 0.29 3.61 5.72
CA GLY A 95 -0.39 4.90 5.76
C GLY A 95 -1.53 5.10 4.76
N ASP A 96 -1.56 4.30 3.69
CA ASP A 96 -2.70 4.21 2.76
C ASP A 96 -3.91 3.51 3.40
N ASN A 97 -3.65 2.53 4.25
CA ASN A 97 -4.69 1.70 4.87
C ASN A 97 -5.12 2.23 6.24
N ILE A 98 -4.19 2.82 6.99
CA ILE A 98 -4.38 3.26 8.36
C ILE A 98 -4.30 4.78 8.43
N ARG A 99 -5.33 5.37 9.04
CA ARG A 99 -5.35 6.78 9.36
C ARG A 99 -4.51 7.02 10.60
N TYR A 100 -3.46 7.82 10.49
CA TYR A 100 -2.71 8.30 11.64
C TYR A 100 -2.27 9.75 11.43
N TRP A 101 -1.99 10.41 12.54
CA TRP A 101 -1.39 11.73 12.56
C TRP A 101 -0.47 11.83 13.77
N GLY A 102 0.57 12.64 13.63
CA GLY A 102 1.54 12.83 14.69
C GLY A 102 2.36 14.08 14.47
N TYR A 103 3.24 14.35 15.41
CA TYR A 103 4.20 15.44 15.29
C TYR A 103 5.48 15.12 16.02
N CYS A 104 6.58 15.69 15.54
CA CYS A 104 7.88 15.61 16.20
C CYS A 104 8.29 16.97 16.72
N LEU A 105 8.91 16.96 17.90
CA LEU A 105 9.54 18.13 18.49
C LEU A 105 10.94 18.28 17.87
N PRO A 106 11.32 19.47 17.38
CA PRO A 106 12.65 19.69 16.82
C PRO A 106 13.73 19.51 17.90
N LEU A 107 14.81 18.81 17.54
CA LEU A 107 15.97 18.62 18.40
C LEU A 107 16.76 19.92 18.55
N GLY A 108 17.12 20.26 19.79
CA GLY A 108 18.04 21.37 20.08
C GLY A 108 17.43 22.78 19.98
N GLU A 109 16.10 22.92 19.83
CA GLU A 109 15.48 24.23 20.00
C GLU A 109 15.23 24.53 21.49
N ASP A 110 15.74 25.65 21.98
CA ASP A 110 15.50 26.11 23.35
C ASP A 110 13.98 26.19 23.62
N PRO A 111 13.48 25.60 24.71
CA PRO A 111 12.05 25.61 25.03
C PRO A 111 11.47 27.02 25.14
N GLU A 112 12.29 28.03 25.46
CA GLU A 112 11.90 29.43 25.44
C GLU A 112 11.65 30.00 24.03
N ILE A 113 12.44 29.59 23.03
CA ILE A 113 12.27 30.02 21.64
C ILE A 113 11.00 29.38 21.08
N VAL A 114 10.80 28.10 21.39
CA VAL A 114 9.61 27.33 21.03
C VAL A 114 8.35 27.97 21.65
N GLY A 115 8.40 28.35 22.93
CA GLY A 115 7.29 29.00 23.63
C GLY A 115 6.95 30.41 23.12
N ARG A 116 7.89 31.10 22.46
CA ARG A 116 7.67 32.43 21.85
C ARG A 116 7.11 32.37 20.42
N ARG A 117 7.12 31.20 19.77
CA ARG A 117 6.55 31.04 18.42
C ARG A 117 5.03 31.08 18.48
N THR A 118 4.42 31.92 17.65
CA THR A 118 2.96 31.89 17.43
C THR A 118 2.63 30.76 16.45
N GLY A 119 2.26 29.58 16.96
CA GLY A 119 1.90 28.43 16.12
C GLY A 119 2.16 27.11 16.82
N PHE A 120 1.85 26.00 16.15
CA PHE A 120 2.20 24.68 16.64
C PHE A 120 3.73 24.50 16.53
N PRO A 121 4.43 24.19 17.64
CA PRO A 121 5.90 24.18 17.66
C PRO A 121 6.52 22.97 16.96
N GLY A 122 5.80 21.85 16.90
CA GLY A 122 6.27 20.62 16.30
C GLY A 122 6.10 20.61 14.79
N LEU A 123 6.83 19.70 14.15
CA LEU A 123 6.64 19.38 12.74
C LEU A 123 5.60 18.26 12.64
N LEU A 124 4.52 18.47 11.89
CA LEU A 124 3.40 17.54 11.74
C LEU A 124 3.77 16.46 10.72
N TYR A 125 3.25 15.25 10.89
CA TYR A 125 3.23 14.24 9.84
C TYR A 125 1.87 13.56 9.83
N LEU A 126 1.43 13.18 8.63
CA LEU A 126 0.10 12.66 8.37
C LEU A 126 0.24 11.42 7.49
N SER A 127 -0.64 10.45 7.70
CA SER A 127 -0.76 9.35 6.75
C SER A 127 -1.43 9.81 5.45
N GLU A 128 -1.21 9.07 4.37
CA GLU A 128 -1.84 9.27 3.07
C GLU A 128 -3.36 9.30 3.21
N LYS A 129 -3.91 8.32 3.93
CA LYS A 129 -5.35 8.25 4.22
C LYS A 129 -5.88 9.46 5.00
N GLU A 130 -5.08 10.03 5.92
CA GLU A 130 -5.44 11.23 6.65
C GLU A 130 -5.43 12.48 5.76
N ARG A 131 -4.43 12.59 4.86
CA ARG A 131 -4.36 13.67 3.88
C ARG A 131 -5.56 13.64 2.94
N GLU A 132 -5.92 12.46 2.45
CA GLU A 132 -7.10 12.26 1.61
C GLU A 132 -8.39 12.68 2.34
N ALA A 133 -8.57 12.21 3.59
CA ALA A 133 -9.75 12.57 4.39
C ALA A 133 -9.87 14.08 4.60
N ARG A 134 -8.76 14.77 4.90
CA ARG A 134 -8.72 16.24 5.01
C ARG A 134 -9.00 16.92 3.66
N GLY A 135 -8.46 16.37 2.58
CA GLY A 135 -8.71 16.84 1.21
C GLY A 135 -10.19 16.79 0.84
N LEU A 136 -10.89 15.71 1.18
CA LEU A 136 -12.33 15.55 0.96
C LEU A 136 -13.14 16.56 1.78
N ILE A 137 -12.81 16.75 3.06
CA ILE A 137 -13.47 17.75 3.92
C ILE A 137 -13.27 19.15 3.34
N LYS A 138 -12.06 19.47 2.89
CA LYS A 138 -11.75 20.76 2.27
C LYS A 138 -12.57 20.99 1.00
N LYS A 139 -12.65 20.01 0.10
CA LYS A 139 -13.50 20.08 -1.10
C LYS A 139 -14.96 20.33 -0.72
N ALA A 140 -15.49 19.62 0.27
CA ALA A 140 -16.86 19.81 0.74
C ALA A 140 -17.12 21.21 1.34
N ILE A 141 -16.13 21.79 2.04
CA ILE A 141 -16.20 23.17 2.54
C ILE A 141 -16.18 24.16 1.37
N GLU A 142 -15.27 23.98 0.41
CA GLU A 142 -15.13 24.83 -0.76
C GLU A 142 -16.40 24.84 -1.63
N GLU A 143 -17.06 23.70 -1.78
CA GLU A 143 -18.35 23.57 -2.46
C GLU A 143 -19.49 24.29 -1.72
N ARG A 144 -19.49 24.24 -0.38
CA ARG A 144 -20.50 24.93 0.45
C ARG A 144 -20.27 26.43 0.55
N THR A 145 -19.02 26.89 0.44
CA THR A 145 -18.72 28.32 0.39
C THR A 145 -19.05 28.85 -1.00
N PRO A 146 -20.04 29.74 -1.17
CA PRO A 146 -20.30 30.30 -2.49
C PRO A 146 -19.05 31.03 -2.96
N LYS A 147 -18.47 30.57 -4.08
CA LYS A 147 -17.43 31.34 -4.78
C LYS A 147 -18.07 32.69 -5.09
N LYS A 148 -17.63 33.76 -4.41
CA LYS A 148 -18.04 35.13 -4.72
C LYS A 148 -17.46 35.50 -6.09
N THR A 149 -18.10 35.02 -7.16
CA THR A 149 -17.79 35.43 -8.52
C THR A 149 -18.56 36.72 -8.77
N LEU A 150 -17.85 37.82 -8.98
CA LEU A 150 -18.45 39.08 -9.42
C LEU A 150 -19.06 38.84 -10.81
N SER A 151 -20.38 38.89 -10.91
CA SER A 151 -21.11 38.83 -12.18
C SER A 151 -22.05 40.03 -12.28
N VAL A 152 -22.48 40.39 -13.49
CA VAL A 152 -23.40 41.51 -13.73
C VAL A 152 -24.71 41.35 -12.95
N TRP A 153 -25.09 40.11 -12.63
CA TRP A 153 -26.29 39.76 -11.90
C TRP A 153 -26.07 39.59 -10.37
N ASN A 154 -24.81 39.51 -9.91
CA ASN A 154 -24.43 39.41 -8.51
C ASN A 154 -23.45 40.54 -8.15
N LEU A 155 -24.00 41.74 -7.98
CA LEU A 155 -23.26 42.93 -7.57
C LEU A 155 -22.85 42.83 -6.08
N PRO A 156 -21.62 43.25 -5.72
CA PRO A 156 -21.15 43.26 -4.33
C PRO A 156 -21.99 44.23 -3.49
N LYS A 157 -22.45 43.80 -2.31
CA LYS A 157 -23.32 44.59 -1.42
C LYS A 157 -22.53 45.33 -0.34
N SER A 158 -21.32 44.87 -0.01
CA SER A 158 -20.41 45.48 0.97
C SER A 158 -18.98 45.59 0.43
N LYS A 159 -18.19 46.51 0.99
CA LYS A 159 -16.74 46.61 0.74
C LYS A 159 -16.01 45.28 1.05
N ASP A 160 -16.56 44.44 1.91
CA ASP A 160 -16.01 43.11 2.22
C ASP A 160 -16.21 42.08 1.09
N ASP A 161 -17.14 42.32 0.16
CA ASP A 161 -17.35 41.47 -1.02
C ASP A 161 -16.34 41.76 -2.14
N LEU A 162 -15.70 42.94 -2.10
CA LEU A 162 -14.63 43.34 -3.01
C LEU A 162 -13.26 42.80 -2.56
N LYS A 163 -13.16 42.31 -1.32
CA LYS A 163 -11.92 41.68 -0.85
C LYS A 163 -11.80 40.33 -1.55
N PRO A 164 -10.65 40.01 -2.17
CA PRO A 164 -10.43 38.66 -2.68
C PRO A 164 -10.69 37.66 -1.54
N PRO A 165 -11.31 36.49 -1.83
CA PRO A 165 -11.49 35.48 -0.80
C PRO A 165 -10.15 35.30 -0.11
N LYS A 166 -10.11 35.42 1.22
CA LYS A 166 -8.90 35.11 1.98
C LYS A 166 -8.56 33.69 1.59
N LYS A 167 -7.54 33.52 0.73
CA LYS A 167 -6.92 32.22 0.55
C LYS A 167 -6.50 31.85 1.95
N THR A 168 -7.19 30.90 2.58
CA THR A 168 -6.64 30.15 3.70
C THR A 168 -5.40 29.49 3.14
N LYS A 169 -4.29 30.23 3.16
CA LYS A 169 -2.97 29.71 2.92
C LYS A 169 -2.63 28.89 4.16
N GLU A 170 -3.35 27.80 4.35
CA GLU A 170 -2.84 26.68 5.10
C GLU A 170 -1.88 25.98 4.16
N LYS A 171 -0.74 26.64 3.96
CA LYS A 171 0.47 25.99 3.53
C LYS A 171 0.79 25.14 4.75
N ILE A 172 0.54 23.83 4.71
CA ILE A 172 1.07 22.90 5.71
C ILE A 172 2.59 23.05 5.55
N ARG A 173 3.19 23.96 6.32
CA ARG A 173 4.61 24.35 6.20
C ARG A 173 5.52 23.41 6.98
N HIS A 174 4.95 22.39 7.61
CA HIS A 174 5.62 21.57 8.58
C HIS A 174 5.12 20.13 8.40
N GLU A 175 5.32 19.58 7.19
CA GLU A 175 5.09 18.17 6.93
C GLU A 175 6.43 17.44 6.94
N VAL A 176 6.58 16.48 7.84
CA VAL A 176 7.78 15.66 7.96
C VAL A 176 7.57 14.36 7.21
N GLU A 177 8.39 14.14 6.18
CA GLU A 177 8.52 12.84 5.54
C GLU A 177 9.74 12.06 6.02
N PHE A 178 10.66 12.75 6.70
CA PHE A 178 11.91 12.15 7.14
C PHE A 178 12.18 12.47 8.60
N PHE A 179 12.46 11.43 9.36
CA PHE A 179 12.72 11.54 10.79
C PHE A 179 14.22 11.59 11.05
N GLU A 180 14.60 12.41 12.05
CA GLU A 180 15.97 12.55 12.52
C GLU A 180 16.19 11.69 13.79
N PRO A 181 17.41 11.23 14.04
CA PRO A 181 17.75 10.44 15.23
C PRO A 181 17.53 11.24 16.51
N ASN A 182 17.21 10.57 17.62
CA ASN A 182 16.89 11.16 18.93
C ASN A 182 15.62 12.03 18.99
N ALA A 183 14.86 12.16 17.89
CA ALA A 183 13.69 13.01 17.88
C ALA A 183 12.59 12.45 18.81
N LEU A 184 11.96 13.34 19.56
CA LEU A 184 10.78 13.01 20.36
C LEU A 184 9.54 13.26 19.51
N CYS A 185 8.82 12.18 19.22
CA CYS A 185 7.64 12.21 18.39
C CYS A 185 6.41 11.71 19.15
N TYR A 186 5.26 12.18 18.71
CA TYR A 186 3.96 11.82 19.22
C TYR A 186 3.09 11.34 18.07
N ILE A 187 2.32 10.28 18.28
CA ILE A 187 1.43 9.71 17.28
C ILE A 187 0.11 9.23 17.88
N MET A 188 -0.94 9.35 17.07
CA MET A 188 -2.21 8.64 17.26
C MET A 188 -2.60 7.96 15.96
N SER A 189 -2.96 6.69 16.06
CA SER A 189 -3.43 5.88 14.93
C SER A 189 -4.84 5.36 15.19
N ALA A 190 -5.63 5.25 14.13
CA ALA A 190 -6.95 4.62 14.16
C ALA A 190 -6.89 3.08 14.15
N GLY A 191 -5.70 2.51 13.92
CA GLY A 191 -5.45 1.07 13.82
C GLY A 191 -4.06 0.72 14.36
N PRO A 192 -3.77 -0.59 14.57
CA PRO A 192 -2.45 -1.03 14.97
C PRO A 192 -1.42 -0.64 13.90
N LEU A 193 -0.34 0.03 14.29
CA LEU A 193 0.65 0.56 13.37
C LEU A 193 2.04 0.02 13.74
N ALA A 194 2.73 -0.58 12.79
CA ALA A 194 4.12 -1.00 13.00
C ALA A 194 5.02 0.23 13.17
N LEU A 195 5.98 0.13 14.08
CA LEU A 195 7.02 1.12 14.31
C LEU A 195 8.34 0.38 14.44
N GLY A 196 9.31 0.69 13.60
CA GLY A 196 10.63 0.08 13.64
C GLY A 196 11.63 0.84 12.78
N ILE A 197 12.92 0.67 13.07
CA ILE A 197 13.98 1.15 12.18
C ILE A 197 14.15 0.21 10.97
N ASP A 198 14.97 0.63 10.01
CA ASP A 198 15.40 -0.14 8.85
C ASP A 198 16.92 -0.25 8.98
N GLN A 199 17.41 -1.44 9.33
CA GLN A 199 18.76 -1.65 9.85
C GLN A 199 19.75 -2.06 8.76
N ASP A 200 19.30 -2.79 7.75
CA ASP A 200 20.06 -3.19 6.56
C ASP A 200 19.78 -2.31 5.33
N GLY A 201 18.75 -1.46 5.38
CA GLY A 201 18.46 -0.44 4.36
C GLY A 201 17.63 -0.95 3.19
N ASP A 202 16.86 -2.02 3.38
CA ASP A 202 16.10 -2.69 2.33
C ASP A 202 14.67 -2.12 2.14
N SER A 203 14.32 -1.07 2.90
CA SER A 203 13.00 -0.41 2.93
C SER A 203 11.87 -1.19 3.61
N LEU A 204 12.18 -2.30 4.27
CA LEU A 204 11.35 -2.94 5.28
C LEU A 204 11.79 -2.44 6.65
N ASN A 205 10.94 -2.59 7.67
CA ASN A 205 11.32 -2.19 9.03
C ASN A 205 11.39 -3.41 9.93
N THR A 206 12.18 -3.31 10.99
CA THR A 206 12.44 -4.42 11.92
C THR A 206 11.17 -5.04 12.48
N ARG A 207 10.12 -4.24 12.67
CA ARG A 207 8.82 -4.76 13.13
C ARG A 207 8.16 -5.65 12.08
N PHE A 208 8.19 -5.23 10.83
CA PHE A 208 7.64 -5.96 9.68
C PHE A 208 8.47 -7.18 9.33
N GLU A 209 9.79 -7.07 9.33
CA GLU A 209 10.69 -8.20 9.08
C GLU A 209 10.40 -9.36 10.03
N ARG A 210 10.31 -9.05 11.34
CA ARG A 210 9.90 -10.04 12.36
C ARG A 210 8.49 -10.58 12.15
N GLN A 211 7.59 -9.81 11.54
CA GLN A 211 6.21 -10.25 11.27
C GLN A 211 6.16 -11.21 10.08
N ILE A 212 6.98 -10.99 9.04
CA ILE A 212 7.01 -11.83 7.84
C ILE A 212 8.01 -13.00 7.97
N GLY A 213 8.97 -12.92 8.88
CA GLY A 213 9.95 -13.95 9.17
C GLY A 213 11.34 -13.71 8.57
N THR A 214 11.58 -12.54 7.98
CA THR A 214 12.88 -12.14 7.43
C THR A 214 13.83 -11.64 8.51
N HIS A 215 15.12 -11.48 8.17
CA HIS A 215 16.17 -11.12 9.11
C HIS A 215 16.47 -9.62 9.11
N PRO A 216 16.29 -8.90 10.25
CA PRO A 216 16.54 -7.44 10.36
C PRO A 216 17.92 -6.90 10.03
N ASP A 217 18.88 -7.78 9.81
CA ASP A 217 20.29 -7.46 9.59
C ASP A 217 20.74 -7.85 8.17
N ILE A 218 19.84 -8.43 7.36
CA ILE A 218 20.14 -9.07 6.10
C ILE A 218 19.11 -8.63 5.07
N ALA A 219 19.50 -7.70 4.20
CA ALA A 219 18.60 -7.10 3.23
C ALA A 219 17.99 -8.09 2.21
N ASP A 220 18.56 -9.29 2.08
CA ASP A 220 18.18 -10.37 1.16
C ASP A 220 18.29 -11.68 1.96
N THR A 221 17.19 -12.10 2.58
CA THR A 221 17.19 -13.15 3.60
C THR A 221 17.43 -14.54 3.00
N ASP A 222 16.92 -14.84 1.80
CA ASP A 222 17.08 -16.13 1.13
C ASP A 222 18.24 -16.19 0.11
N GLY A 223 18.85 -15.03 -0.16
CA GLY A 223 20.08 -14.87 -0.91
C GLY A 223 19.90 -15.09 -2.41
N ASP A 224 18.76 -14.74 -2.97
CA ASP A 224 18.47 -14.88 -4.40
C ASP A 224 18.90 -13.67 -5.24
N GLY A 225 19.22 -12.54 -4.58
CA GLY A 225 19.66 -11.30 -5.19
C GLY A 225 18.63 -10.17 -5.17
N LEU A 226 17.38 -10.44 -4.78
CA LEU A 226 16.34 -9.46 -4.51
C LEU A 226 16.32 -9.13 -3.02
N THR A 227 15.89 -7.91 -2.68
CA THR A 227 15.84 -7.49 -1.27
C THR A 227 14.46 -7.76 -0.67
N ASP A 228 14.39 -8.09 0.62
CA ASP A 228 13.13 -8.50 1.26
C ASP A 228 12.03 -7.44 1.11
N GLY A 229 12.39 -6.16 1.30
CA GLY A 229 11.49 -5.04 1.10
C GLY A 229 11.03 -4.84 -0.34
N LEU A 230 11.84 -5.20 -1.33
CA LEU A 230 11.46 -5.21 -2.75
C LEU A 230 10.43 -6.30 -3.00
N GLU A 231 10.69 -7.53 -2.59
CA GLU A 231 9.78 -8.65 -2.82
C GLU A 231 8.44 -8.44 -2.11
N HIS A 232 8.48 -7.94 -0.86
CA HIS A 232 7.28 -7.72 -0.07
C HIS A 232 6.39 -6.58 -0.61
N PHE A 233 6.97 -5.45 -1.03
CA PHE A 233 6.20 -4.26 -1.43
C PHE A 233 6.07 -4.06 -2.94
N PHE A 234 7.05 -4.52 -3.70
CA PHE A 234 7.26 -4.17 -5.11
C PHE A 234 7.35 -5.36 -6.07
N GLY A 235 7.36 -6.62 -5.61
CA GLY A 235 7.24 -7.83 -6.44
C GLY A 235 5.87 -8.01 -7.11
N THR A 236 5.32 -6.91 -7.64
CA THR A 236 3.93 -6.53 -7.47
C THR A 236 2.89 -7.47 -8.06
N LYS A 237 1.87 -7.74 -7.23
CA LYS A 237 0.43 -7.79 -7.58
C LYS A 237 0.08 -8.56 -8.85
N THR A 238 -0.24 -9.84 -8.67
CA THR A 238 -1.45 -10.37 -9.30
C THR A 238 -2.28 -11.05 -8.23
N GLU A 239 -3.40 -10.43 -7.83
CA GLU A 239 -4.76 -10.91 -7.56
C GLU A 239 -5.06 -12.28 -6.80
N LEU A 240 -6.31 -12.56 -6.44
CA LEU A 240 -6.86 -13.85 -5.98
C LEU A 240 -6.35 -15.24 -6.49
N HIS A 241 -5.70 -16.15 -5.75
CA HIS A 241 -5.75 -17.59 -6.13
C HIS A 241 -6.98 -18.23 -5.45
N HIS A 242 -8.01 -18.62 -6.21
CA HIS A 242 -9.29 -19.07 -5.64
C HIS A 242 -9.18 -20.39 -4.85
N LEU A 243 -8.15 -21.21 -5.06
CA LEU A 243 -8.05 -22.53 -4.42
C LEU A 243 -7.06 -22.59 -3.22
N THR A 244 -6.10 -21.66 -3.09
CA THR A 244 -5.18 -21.55 -1.91
C THR A 244 -5.17 -20.18 -1.22
N GLY A 245 -5.75 -19.14 -1.82
CA GLY A 245 -5.79 -17.77 -1.29
C GLY A 245 -4.56 -16.89 -1.58
N LEU A 246 -3.46 -17.46 -2.09
CA LEU A 246 -2.22 -16.73 -2.41
C LEU A 246 -1.91 -16.88 -3.91
N ARG A 247 -1.81 -15.78 -4.67
CA ARG A 247 -1.16 -15.81 -6.00
C ARG A 247 0.32 -15.46 -5.82
N SER A 248 1.17 -16.26 -6.46
CA SER A 248 2.42 -15.93 -7.16
C SER A 248 2.84 -14.47 -7.01
N SER A 249 3.41 -14.16 -5.87
CA SER A 249 4.16 -12.94 -5.58
C SER A 249 5.54 -13.43 -5.14
N LEU A 250 6.57 -12.63 -5.41
CA LEU A 250 7.91 -12.89 -4.88
C LEU A 250 7.85 -13.10 -3.36
N ASN A 251 8.69 -13.99 -2.85
CA ASN A 251 8.65 -14.38 -1.45
C ASN A 251 10.06 -14.30 -0.83
N PRO A 252 10.28 -13.39 0.13
CA PRO A 252 11.62 -13.11 0.69
C PRO A 252 12.20 -14.21 1.58
N LEU A 253 11.59 -15.39 1.57
CA LEU A 253 12.02 -16.58 2.29
C LEU A 253 12.25 -17.77 1.35
N ILE A 254 12.00 -17.59 0.06
CA ILE A 254 12.10 -18.62 -0.97
C ILE A 254 12.77 -18.04 -2.20
N ARG A 255 14.04 -18.39 -2.38
CA ARG A 255 14.90 -18.03 -3.50
C ARG A 255 14.36 -18.29 -4.92
N ASP A 256 13.36 -19.15 -5.04
CA ASP A 256 12.75 -19.59 -6.31
C ASP A 256 11.25 -19.72 -6.05
N SER A 257 10.53 -18.63 -6.35
CA SER A 257 9.15 -18.40 -5.95
C SER A 257 8.17 -19.31 -6.66
N ASP A 258 8.41 -19.63 -7.93
CA ASP A 258 7.53 -20.51 -8.70
C ASP A 258 8.01 -21.98 -8.75
N ILE A 259 9.24 -22.25 -8.33
CA ILE A 259 9.86 -23.56 -8.18
C ILE A 259 10.07 -24.23 -9.55
N ASP A 260 10.62 -23.51 -10.50
CA ASP A 260 11.05 -24.05 -11.79
C ASP A 260 12.57 -24.27 -11.87
N GLY A 261 13.33 -23.81 -10.88
CA GLY A 261 14.77 -24.02 -10.78
C GLY A 261 15.62 -22.83 -11.21
N ILE A 262 15.04 -21.81 -11.84
CA ILE A 262 15.66 -20.48 -11.95
C ILE A 262 15.33 -19.71 -10.66
N ILE A 263 16.25 -18.87 -10.18
CA ILE A 263 16.06 -18.12 -8.93
C ILE A 263 15.54 -16.73 -9.25
N ASP A 264 14.74 -16.14 -8.37
CA ASP A 264 13.98 -14.92 -8.69
C ASP A 264 14.89 -13.76 -9.14
N GLY A 265 16.05 -13.60 -8.50
CA GLY A 265 17.02 -12.57 -8.86
C GLY A 265 17.84 -12.81 -10.13
N ILE A 266 17.76 -14.01 -10.74
CA ILE A 266 18.25 -14.27 -12.12
C ILE A 266 17.20 -13.84 -13.14
N GLU A 267 15.93 -14.10 -12.83
CA GLU A 267 14.79 -13.78 -13.71
C GLU A 267 14.53 -12.28 -13.74
N ASP A 268 14.50 -11.62 -12.58
CA ASP A 268 14.52 -10.15 -12.46
C ASP A 268 15.97 -9.63 -12.54
N MET A 269 16.54 -9.74 -13.73
CA MET A 269 17.95 -9.41 -14.01
C MET A 269 18.33 -8.00 -13.54
N ASN A 270 17.41 -7.05 -13.62
CA ASN A 270 17.66 -5.67 -13.22
C ASN A 270 17.18 -5.33 -11.79
N ARG A 271 16.54 -6.28 -11.11
CA ARG A 271 16.17 -6.25 -9.68
C ARG A 271 15.22 -5.11 -9.34
N ASN A 272 14.28 -4.83 -10.23
CA ASN A 272 13.31 -3.75 -10.04
C ASN A 272 11.94 -4.24 -9.55
N GLY A 273 11.75 -5.56 -9.42
CA GLY A 273 10.51 -6.23 -8.99
C GLY A 273 9.42 -6.30 -10.06
N ASN A 274 9.71 -5.89 -11.30
CA ASN A 274 8.82 -5.98 -12.45
C ASN A 274 9.43 -6.90 -13.51
N VAL A 275 8.56 -7.53 -14.31
CA VAL A 275 8.99 -8.37 -15.43
C VAL A 275 9.16 -7.48 -16.66
N ASP A 276 10.40 -7.29 -17.08
CA ASP A 276 10.73 -6.57 -18.30
C ASP A 276 10.72 -7.50 -19.55
N PRO A 277 10.62 -6.96 -20.79
CA PRO A 277 10.50 -7.79 -22.00
C PRO A 277 11.70 -8.70 -22.29
N ASP A 278 12.84 -8.44 -21.66
CA ASP A 278 14.06 -9.23 -21.75
C ASP A 278 14.27 -10.19 -20.57
N GLU A 279 13.28 -10.32 -19.68
CA GLU A 279 13.29 -11.13 -18.46
C GLU A 279 12.24 -12.25 -18.51
N THR A 280 12.44 -13.31 -17.73
CA THR A 280 11.41 -14.30 -17.41
C THR A 280 10.63 -13.83 -16.18
N ASP A 281 9.44 -14.38 -15.96
CA ASP A 281 8.58 -14.02 -14.84
C ASP A 281 8.78 -15.00 -13.67
N PRO A 282 9.46 -14.59 -12.58
CA PRO A 282 9.80 -15.46 -11.43
C PRO A 282 8.62 -15.99 -10.61
N ARG A 283 7.41 -15.66 -11.06
CA ARG A 283 6.16 -16.00 -10.40
C ARG A 283 5.39 -17.02 -11.24
N THR A 284 5.87 -17.36 -12.44
CA THR A 284 5.26 -18.30 -13.35
C THR A 284 6.31 -19.17 -14.01
N LYS A 285 6.25 -20.47 -13.72
CA LYS A 285 7.17 -21.48 -14.29
C LYS A 285 7.24 -21.52 -15.83
N ASP A 286 6.37 -20.82 -16.55
CA ASP A 286 6.17 -20.88 -18.00
C ASP A 286 5.76 -19.46 -18.43
N THR A 287 6.75 -18.61 -18.70
CA THR A 287 6.57 -17.18 -18.96
C THR A 287 5.79 -16.94 -20.25
N ASP A 288 6.07 -17.69 -21.31
CA ASP A 288 5.45 -17.50 -22.62
C ASP A 288 4.21 -18.38 -22.87
N HIS A 289 3.90 -19.27 -21.93
CA HIS A 289 2.71 -20.12 -21.88
C HIS A 289 2.62 -21.14 -23.03
N ASP A 290 3.76 -21.64 -23.51
CA ASP A 290 3.82 -22.62 -24.60
C ASP A 290 3.73 -24.09 -24.13
N GLY A 291 3.88 -24.32 -22.82
CA GLY A 291 3.80 -25.62 -22.15
C GLY A 291 5.14 -26.27 -21.81
N LEU A 292 6.28 -25.66 -22.19
CA LEU A 292 7.57 -25.84 -21.53
C LEU A 292 7.66 -24.92 -20.31
N CYS A 293 8.66 -25.15 -19.48
CA CYS A 293 8.92 -24.28 -18.34
C CYS A 293 10.21 -23.51 -18.59
N ASP A 294 10.31 -22.32 -18.01
CA ASP A 294 11.47 -21.46 -18.21
C ASP A 294 12.72 -22.19 -17.74
N GLY A 295 12.71 -22.63 -16.48
CA GLY A 295 13.62 -23.62 -15.91
C GLY A 295 13.19 -25.07 -16.13
N LEU A 296 13.53 -25.95 -15.19
CA LEU A 296 13.22 -27.38 -15.22
C LEU A 296 12.00 -27.75 -14.36
N CYS A 297 10.94 -28.24 -15.02
CA CYS A 297 9.73 -28.67 -14.33
C CYS A 297 9.24 -30.07 -14.75
N LEU A 298 8.43 -30.68 -13.86
CA LEU A 298 7.83 -31.99 -14.12
C LEU A 298 6.59 -31.87 -14.99
N THR A 299 6.75 -32.09 -16.30
CA THR A 299 5.66 -32.04 -17.28
C THR A 299 5.04 -33.41 -17.50
N LYS A 300 3.71 -33.49 -17.36
CA LYS A 300 2.97 -34.74 -17.51
C LYS A 300 2.54 -34.96 -18.95
N VAL A 301 3.19 -35.90 -19.62
CA VAL A 301 2.91 -36.28 -21.01
C VAL A 301 2.23 -37.65 -21.03
N ARG A 302 0.91 -37.66 -21.21
CA ARG A 302 0.07 -38.88 -21.24
C ARG A 302 0.22 -39.73 -19.95
N ARG A 303 1.07 -40.76 -19.99
CA ARG A 303 1.32 -41.71 -18.88
C ARG A 303 2.73 -41.56 -18.28
N GLN A 304 3.55 -40.66 -18.81
CA GLN A 304 4.91 -40.41 -18.34
C GLN A 304 4.98 -39.01 -17.73
N THR A 305 5.84 -38.85 -16.74
CA THR A 305 6.24 -37.54 -16.21
C THR A 305 7.67 -37.35 -16.65
N LEU A 306 7.92 -36.30 -17.42
CA LEU A 306 9.24 -35.93 -17.92
C LEU A 306 9.69 -34.67 -17.18
N LEU A 307 10.99 -34.55 -16.94
CA LEU A 307 11.59 -33.30 -16.50
C LEU A 307 12.00 -32.56 -17.78
N LEU A 308 11.32 -31.45 -18.08
CA LEU A 308 11.50 -30.65 -19.29
C LEU A 308 11.70 -29.18 -18.87
N GLY A 309 12.41 -28.44 -19.71
CA GLY A 309 12.73 -27.05 -19.48
C GLY A 309 13.41 -26.43 -20.70
N GLU A 310 13.33 -25.11 -20.79
CA GLU A 310 13.92 -24.34 -21.87
C GLU A 310 15.36 -23.95 -21.56
N ASP A 311 15.58 -23.41 -20.36
CA ASP A 311 16.91 -23.18 -19.79
C ASP A 311 17.42 -24.44 -19.10
N ILE A 312 18.29 -25.17 -19.80
CA ILE A 312 18.81 -26.46 -19.32
C ILE A 312 19.88 -26.26 -18.26
N ASN A 313 20.58 -25.12 -18.30
CA ASN A 313 21.74 -24.84 -17.46
C ASN A 313 21.38 -23.95 -16.24
N LEU A 314 20.15 -23.40 -16.22
CA LEU A 314 19.56 -22.56 -15.17
C LEU A 314 20.35 -21.27 -14.90
N ASP A 315 20.88 -20.64 -15.96
CA ASP A 315 21.64 -19.39 -15.87
C ASP A 315 20.86 -18.15 -16.32
N GLY A 316 19.59 -18.33 -16.71
CA GLY A 316 18.67 -17.29 -17.17
C GLY A 316 19.02 -16.73 -18.54
N LYS A 317 19.88 -17.39 -19.33
CA LYS A 317 20.31 -16.91 -20.64
C LYS A 317 20.06 -17.95 -21.72
N VAL A 318 19.55 -17.44 -22.84
CA VAL A 318 19.41 -18.25 -24.04
C VAL A 318 20.79 -18.56 -24.62
N ASP A 319 21.21 -19.81 -24.46
CA ASP A 319 22.47 -20.34 -24.97
C ASP A 319 22.46 -20.42 -26.50
N VAL A 320 23.55 -19.95 -27.12
CA VAL A 320 23.78 -20.05 -28.57
C VAL A 320 25.08 -20.77 -28.87
N ASP A 321 25.11 -21.49 -29.99
CA ASP A 321 26.31 -22.17 -30.49
C ASP A 321 27.35 -21.18 -31.04
N THR A 322 28.53 -21.69 -31.44
CA THR A 322 29.60 -20.86 -32.01
C THR A 322 29.23 -20.14 -33.32
N ASN A 323 28.13 -20.54 -33.96
CA ASN A 323 27.61 -19.97 -35.19
C ASN A 323 26.41 -19.03 -34.96
N GLY A 324 26.02 -18.80 -33.70
CA GLY A 324 24.89 -17.95 -33.31
C GLY A 324 23.51 -18.63 -33.47
N LYS A 325 23.46 -19.95 -33.60
CA LYS A 325 22.23 -20.74 -33.61
C LYS A 325 21.85 -21.12 -32.18
N ALA A 326 20.56 -21.03 -31.85
CA ALA A 326 20.03 -21.38 -30.54
C ALA A 326 20.35 -22.84 -30.19
N LYS A 327 21.03 -23.04 -29.06
CA LYS A 327 21.30 -24.34 -28.45
C LYS A 327 20.15 -24.75 -27.52
N GLU A 328 19.44 -23.75 -26.99
CA GLU A 328 18.31 -23.85 -26.06
C GLU A 328 17.14 -23.00 -26.60
N THR A 329 15.92 -23.30 -26.18
CA THR A 329 14.73 -22.50 -26.55
C THR A 329 14.68 -21.23 -25.70
N ASP A 330 13.99 -20.20 -26.18
CA ASP A 330 13.89 -18.90 -25.51
C ASP A 330 12.60 -18.85 -24.69
N PRO A 331 12.66 -18.89 -23.34
CA PRO A 331 11.48 -19.00 -22.46
C PRO A 331 10.53 -17.80 -22.49
N ARG A 332 10.91 -16.75 -23.23
CA ARG A 332 10.11 -15.56 -23.43
C ARG A 332 9.33 -15.60 -24.75
N LYS A 333 9.51 -16.66 -25.56
CA LYS A 333 8.94 -16.78 -26.90
C LYS A 333 8.46 -18.20 -27.17
N ALA A 334 7.14 -18.34 -27.21
CA ALA A 334 6.49 -19.63 -27.48
C ALA A 334 6.88 -20.32 -28.81
N ASP A 335 7.51 -19.59 -29.73
CA ASP A 335 8.11 -20.14 -30.95
C ASP A 335 9.44 -19.41 -31.18
N THR A 336 10.52 -19.99 -30.65
CA THR A 336 11.87 -19.44 -30.69
C THR A 336 12.37 -19.23 -32.12
N ASN A 337 12.01 -20.11 -33.05
CA ASN A 337 12.56 -20.13 -34.41
C ASN A 337 11.62 -19.49 -35.47
N GLY A 338 10.37 -19.22 -35.11
CA GLY A 338 9.36 -18.57 -35.94
C GLY A 338 8.79 -19.44 -37.06
N ASP A 339 8.87 -20.77 -36.94
CA ASP A 339 8.39 -21.71 -37.97
C ASP A 339 6.88 -22.03 -37.86
N GLY A 340 6.21 -21.48 -36.84
CA GLY A 340 4.78 -21.65 -36.57
C GLY A 340 4.45 -22.87 -35.72
N VAL A 341 5.46 -23.56 -35.18
CA VAL A 341 5.32 -24.65 -34.21
C VAL A 341 5.87 -24.17 -32.88
N SER A 342 5.13 -24.36 -31.79
CA SER A 342 5.64 -23.98 -30.48
C SER A 342 6.83 -24.83 -30.05
N ASP A 343 7.67 -24.33 -29.17
CA ASP A 343 8.87 -25.02 -28.70
C ASP A 343 8.52 -26.34 -28.00
N PHE A 344 7.44 -26.36 -27.20
CA PHE A 344 6.87 -27.59 -26.64
C PHE A 344 6.52 -28.62 -27.73
N GLN A 345 5.85 -28.19 -28.80
CA GLN A 345 5.44 -29.09 -29.88
C GLN A 345 6.65 -29.53 -30.72
N ALA A 346 7.64 -28.65 -30.90
CA ALA A 346 8.90 -28.93 -31.57
C ALA A 346 9.68 -30.03 -30.83
N TYR A 347 9.73 -29.98 -29.49
CA TYR A 347 10.34 -31.01 -28.64
C TYR A 347 9.76 -32.42 -28.92
N PHE A 348 8.43 -32.57 -28.93
CA PHE A 348 7.83 -33.89 -29.23
C PHE A 348 8.02 -34.32 -30.68
N ASN A 349 7.91 -33.38 -31.62
CA ASN A 349 8.15 -33.68 -33.03
C ASN A 349 9.58 -34.20 -33.23
N CYS A 350 10.55 -33.61 -32.54
CA CYS A 350 11.93 -34.06 -32.53
C CYS A 350 12.05 -35.49 -31.97
N GLN A 351 11.41 -35.77 -30.83
CA GLN A 351 11.43 -37.10 -30.20
C GLN A 351 10.72 -38.18 -31.03
N LEU A 352 9.77 -37.78 -31.89
CA LEU A 352 9.11 -38.66 -32.88
C LEU A 352 9.94 -38.86 -34.16
N GLY A 353 11.13 -38.26 -34.27
CA GLY A 353 12.06 -38.41 -35.39
C GLY A 353 11.92 -37.37 -36.49
N MET A 354 11.11 -36.31 -36.30
CA MET A 354 10.96 -35.22 -37.27
C MET A 354 12.09 -34.20 -37.10
N LYS A 355 13.27 -34.51 -37.65
CA LYS A 355 14.50 -33.70 -37.50
C LYS A 355 14.39 -32.23 -37.89
N GLN A 356 13.41 -31.86 -38.73
CA GLN A 356 13.20 -30.47 -39.14
C GLN A 356 12.77 -29.54 -38.00
N TYR A 357 12.23 -30.11 -36.91
CA TYR A 357 11.77 -29.38 -35.72
C TYR A 357 12.72 -29.54 -34.52
N CYS A 358 13.86 -30.21 -34.68
CA CYS A 358 14.84 -30.35 -33.60
C CYS A 358 15.76 -29.12 -33.56
N LEU A 359 16.01 -28.57 -32.37
CA LEU A 359 17.17 -27.70 -32.16
C LEU A 359 18.48 -28.51 -32.29
N GLU A 360 19.53 -27.89 -32.84
CA GLU A 360 20.84 -28.53 -33.01
C GLU A 360 21.52 -28.67 -31.63
N GLY A 361 21.60 -29.90 -31.13
CA GLY A 361 22.12 -30.20 -29.80
C GLY A 361 21.23 -31.19 -29.03
N GLN A 362 19.94 -31.25 -29.36
CA GLN A 362 19.03 -32.31 -28.92
C GLN A 362 19.25 -33.58 -29.76
N THR A 363 20.47 -34.12 -29.76
CA THR A 363 20.67 -35.50 -30.20
C THR A 363 20.11 -36.41 -29.13
N THR A 364 18.97 -37.04 -29.45
CA THR A 364 18.36 -38.19 -28.76
C THR A 364 19.40 -39.01 -27.98
N GLN A 365 19.39 -38.90 -26.65
CA GLN A 365 19.99 -39.90 -25.76
C GLN A 365 18.94 -40.90 -25.33
#